data_AF-A0A348ZUB2-F1
#
_entry.id   AF-A0A348ZUB2-F1
#
_cell.length_a   1.000
_cell.length_b   1.000
_cell.length_c   1.000
_cell.angle_alpha   90.00
_cell.angle_beta   90.00
_cell.angle_gamma   90.00
#
_symmetry.space_group_name_H-M   'P 1'
#
loop_
_entity.id
_entity.type
_entity.pdbx_description
1 polymer ?
#
loop_
_entity_poly.entity_id
_entity_poly.type
_entity_poly.pdbx_seq_one_letter_code
_entity_poly.pdbx_strand_id
1 'polypeptide(L)' 'MGLSVLRETLSQRFSRLTDKRQEGKTDHAMHDVFMSGFAMMFFQDPSLHQFQQRMEDEGHMNNRKTLFHVKTIPKDT' A
#
# COMPACT_ATOMS: atom_id res chain seq x y z
N MET A 1 18.68 1.73 8.72
CA MET A 1 17.78 1.75 9.92
C MET A 1 16.62 2.76 9.83
N GLY A 2 16.65 3.81 9.00
CA GLY A 2 15.56 4.81 8.98
C GLY A 2 14.24 4.39 8.31
N LEU A 3 14.31 3.65 7.20
CA LEU A 3 13.11 3.31 6.40
C LEU A 3 12.15 2.36 7.13
N SER A 4 12.66 1.35 7.82
CA SER A 4 11.83 0.37 8.55
C SER A 4 11.04 1.02 9.68
N VAL A 5 11.67 1.91 10.44
CA VAL A 5 11.04 2.66 11.54
C VAL A 5 9.98 3.62 11.01
N LEU A 6 10.29 4.38 9.95
CA LEU A 6 9.33 5.29 9.33
C LEU A 6 8.11 4.52 8.81
N ARG A 7 8.35 3.43 8.10
CA ARG A 7 7.30 2.56 7.57
C ARG A 7 6.40 2.01 8.68
N GLU A 8 6.97 1.47 9.75
CA GLU A 8 6.20 0.91 10.87
C GLU A 8 5.37 1.98 11.55
N THR A 9 5.94 3.16 11.74
CA THR A 9 5.23 4.31 12.32
C THR A 9 4.02 4.71 11.46
N LEU A 10 4.19 4.77 10.14
CA LEU A 10 3.12 5.11 9.20
C LEU A 10 2.03 4.03 9.18
N SER A 11 2.41 2.75 9.07
CA SER A 11 1.47 1.62 9.08
C SER A 11 0.63 1.60 10.37
N GLN A 12 1.27 1.79 11.53
CA GLN A 12 0.55 1.87 12.81
C GLN A 12 -0.41 3.07 12.85
N ARG A 13 0.01 4.25 12.38
CA ARG A 13 -0.86 5.43 12.34
C ARG A 13 -2.06 5.22 11.41
N PHE A 14 -1.84 4.69 10.22
CA PHE A 14 -2.91 4.46 9.25
C PHE A 14 -3.90 3.39 9.72
N SER A 15 -3.43 2.38 10.45
CA SER A 15 -4.32 1.36 11.03
C SER A 15 -5.28 1.91 12.09
N ARG A 16 -4.95 3.06 12.71
CA ARG A 16 -5.77 3.72 13.74
C ARG A 16 -6.71 4.80 13.17
N LEU A 17 -6.59 5.13 11.90
CA LEU A 17 -7.47 6.12 11.28
C LEU A 17 -8.88 5.55 11.17
N THR A 18 -9.86 6.29 11.68
CA THR A 18 -11.26 5.96 11.47
C THR A 18 -11.59 6.15 9.99
N ASP A 19 -11.96 5.06 9.33
CA ASP A 19 -12.42 5.10 7.95
C ASP A 19 -13.83 5.68 7.89
N LYS A 20 -13.96 6.90 7.35
CA LYS A 20 -15.24 7.59 7.18
C LYS A 20 -15.88 7.32 5.82
N ARG A 21 -15.26 6.50 4.98
CA ARG A 21 -15.82 6.14 3.67
C ARG A 21 -17.07 5.29 3.88
N GLN A 22 -17.98 5.34 2.92
CA GLN A 22 -19.23 4.60 3.00
C GLN A 22 -18.96 3.10 3.07
N GLU A 23 -19.47 2.46 4.12
CA GLU A 23 -19.41 1.01 4.29
C GLU A 23 -20.10 0.30 3.11
N GLY A 24 -19.48 -0.77 2.60
CA GLY A 24 -19.97 -1.51 1.42
C GLY A 24 -19.65 -0.85 0.07
N LYS A 25 -18.96 0.30 0.05
CA LYS A 25 -18.37 0.90 -1.17
C LYS A 25 -16.84 0.97 -1.13
N THR A 26 -16.23 0.14 -0.29
CA THR A 26 -14.79 0.10 -0.08
C THR A 26 -14.28 -1.31 -0.26
N ASP A 27 -13.56 -1.56 -1.35
CA ASP A 27 -12.94 -2.87 -1.61
C ASP A 27 -11.59 -3.04 -0.90
N HIS A 28 -11.00 -1.93 -0.45
CA HIS A 28 -9.67 -1.88 0.14
C HIS A 28 -9.66 -1.15 1.47
N ALA A 29 -8.97 -1.75 2.45
CA ALA A 29 -8.73 -1.11 3.74
C ALA A 29 -7.97 0.21 3.54
N MET A 30 -8.36 1.25 4.29
CA MET A 30 -7.73 2.57 4.21
C MET A 30 -6.21 2.50 4.46
N HIS A 31 -5.79 1.61 5.37
CA HIS A 31 -4.39 1.28 5.59
C HIS A 31 -3.65 0.91 4.29
N ASP A 32 -4.20 0.00 3.51
CA ASP A 32 -3.54 -0.53 2.32
C ASP A 32 -3.46 0.52 1.20
N VAL A 33 -4.49 1.36 1.08
CA VAL A 33 -4.50 2.49 0.15
C VAL A 33 -3.35 3.45 0.46
N PHE A 34 -3.20 3.86 1.72
CA PHE A 34 -2.13 4.77 2.11
C PHE A 34 -0.73 4.15 2.01
N MET A 35 -0.59 2.88 2.40
CA MET A 35 0.70 2.18 2.27
C MET A 35 1.09 1.96 0.81
N SER A 36 0.12 1.79 -0.10
CA SER A 36 0.36 1.74 -1.55
C SER A 36 0.87 3.09 -2.08
N GLY A 37 0.21 4.19 -1.70
CA GLY A 37 0.68 5.54 -2.07
C GLY A 37 2.07 5.86 -1.53
N PHE A 38 2.38 5.45 -0.30
CA PHE A 38 3.72 5.60 0.27
C PHE A 38 4.76 4.76 -0.47
N ALA A 39 4.44 3.52 -0.83
CA ALA A 39 5.31 2.68 -1.64
C ALA A 39 5.59 3.32 -3.02
N MET A 40 4.57 3.85 -3.69
CA MET A 40 4.75 4.57 -4.95
C MET A 40 5.70 5.77 -4.82
N MET A 41 5.53 6.60 -3.78
CA MET A 41 6.43 7.74 -3.54
C MET A 41 7.87 7.29 -3.29
N PHE A 42 8.05 6.17 -2.58
CA PHE A 42 9.38 5.62 -2.29
C PHE A 42 10.06 5.07 -3.55
N PHE A 43 9.33 4.34 -4.39
CA PHE A 43 9.85 3.76 -5.62
C PHE A 43 9.83 4.71 -6.82
N GLN A 44 9.24 5.89 -6.65
CA GLN A 44 8.99 6.87 -7.71
C GLN A 44 8.17 6.28 -8.87
N ASP A 45 7.22 5.39 -8.53
CA ASP A 45 6.30 4.85 -9.53
C ASP A 45 5.36 5.99 -9.99
N PRO A 46 5.26 6.25 -11.30
CA PRO A 46 4.53 7.40 -11.81
C PRO A 46 3.01 7.20 -11.76
N SER A 47 2.53 5.98 -11.52
CA SER A 47 1.10 5.70 -11.34
C SER A 47 0.85 4.46 -10.48
N LEU A 48 -0.34 4.38 -9.90
CA LEU A 48 -0.79 3.22 -9.12
C LEU A 48 -0.85 1.96 -9.99
N HIS A 49 -1.22 2.13 -11.26
CA HIS A 49 -1.25 1.06 -12.24
C HIS A 49 0.14 0.46 -12.50
N GLN A 50 1.18 1.30 -12.66
CA GLN A 50 2.54 0.80 -12.84
C GLN A 50 3.08 0.14 -11.57
N PHE A 51 2.77 0.71 -10.40
CA PHE A 51 3.08 0.06 -9.13
C PHE A 51 2.42 -1.31 -9.02
N GLN A 52 1.17 -1.42 -9.45
CA GLN A 52 0.43 -2.67 -9.48
C GLN A 52 1.03 -3.68 -10.46
N GLN A 53 1.29 -3.29 -11.72
CA GLN A 53 1.96 -4.15 -12.71
C GLN A 53 3.29 -4.66 -12.16
N ARG A 54 4.10 -3.76 -11.59
CA ARG A 54 5.36 -4.13 -10.95
C ARG A 54 5.17 -5.10 -9.78
N MET A 55 4.14 -4.93 -8.95
CA MET A 55 3.79 -5.87 -7.86
C MET A 55 3.23 -7.22 -8.37
N GLU A 56 2.58 -7.24 -9.53
CA GLU A 56 2.06 -8.44 -10.20
C GLU A 56 3.21 -9.21 -10.90
N ASP A 57 4.07 -8.51 -11.63
CA ASP A 57 5.24 -9.05 -12.35
C ASP A 57 6.36 -9.51 -11.40
N GLU A 58 6.62 -8.74 -10.33
CA GLU A 58 7.52 -9.14 -9.24
C GLU A 58 6.84 -10.10 -8.24
N GLY A 59 5.57 -10.47 -8.50
CA GLY A 59 4.67 -11.21 -7.60
C GLY A 59 5.12 -12.62 -7.21
N HIS A 60 6.26 -13.10 -7.71
CA HIS A 60 6.92 -14.33 -7.27
C HIS A 60 8.08 -14.11 -6.28
N MET A 61 8.36 -12.87 -5.86
CA MET A 61 9.37 -12.58 -4.82
C MET A 61 8.69 -12.15 -3.52
N ASN A 62 8.39 -13.16 -2.70
CA ASN A 62 7.70 -13.15 -1.40
C ASN A 62 8.14 -12.10 -0.35
N ASN A 63 9.14 -11.25 -0.61
CA ASN A 63 9.65 -10.26 0.34
C ASN A 63 9.25 -8.80 0.05
N ARG A 64 8.73 -8.47 -1.14
CA ARG A 64 8.45 -7.06 -1.52
C ARG A 64 7.02 -6.60 -1.24
N LYS A 65 5.99 -7.44 -1.40
CA LYS A 65 4.61 -7.15 -0.92
C LYS A 65 4.58 -6.91 0.60
N THR A 66 5.44 -7.60 1.33
CA THR A 66 5.63 -7.45 2.78
C THR A 66 6.34 -6.17 3.18
N LEU A 67 7.16 -5.56 2.30
CA LEU A 67 7.96 -4.40 2.72
C LEU A 67 7.07 -3.28 3.22
N PHE A 68 5.89 -3.04 2.62
CA PHE A 68 4.94 -2.01 3.06
C PHE A 68 3.65 -2.56 3.69
N HIS A 69 3.57 -3.88 3.93
CA HIS A 69 2.39 -4.57 4.48
C HIS A 69 1.07 -4.27 3.75
N VAL A 70 1.12 -4.00 2.44
CA VAL A 70 -0.07 -3.79 1.62
C VAL A 70 -0.68 -5.15 1.30
N LYS A 71 -1.91 -5.42 1.75
CA LYS A 71 -2.60 -6.68 1.44
C LYS A 71 -3.34 -6.61 0.11
N THR A 72 -3.94 -5.47 -0.20
CA THR A 72 -4.72 -5.25 -1.41
C THR A 72 -4.43 -3.87 -2.01
N ILE A 73 -4.25 -3.79 -3.33
CA ILE A 73 -4.09 -2.51 -4.04
C ILE A 73 -5.38 -2.23 -4.81
N PRO A 74 -5.92 -0.99 -4.76
CA PRO A 74 -6.97 -0.56 -5.67
C PRO A 74 -6.55 -0.75 -7.13
N LYS A 75 -7.24 -1.67 -7.83
CA LYS A 75 -7.07 -1.88 -9.27
C LYS A 75 -8.07 -1.00 -10.00
N ASP A 76 -7.60 -0.28 -11.01
CA ASP A 76 -8.50 0.37 -11.96
C ASP A 76 -9.22 -0.74 -12.75
N THR A 77 -10.54 -0.72 -12.75
CA THR A 77 -11.35 -1.71 -13.48
C THR A 77 -11.55 -1.24 -14.92
#